data_AF-A0A343TMG4-F1
#
_entry.id   AF-A0A343TMG4-F1
#
_cell.length_a   1.000
_cell.length_b   1.000
_cell.length_c   1.000
_cell.angle_alpha   90.00
_cell.angle_beta   90.00
_cell.angle_gamma   90.00
#
_symmetry.space_group_name_H-M   'P 1'
#
loop_
_entity.id
_entity.type
_entity.pdbx_description
1 polymer ?
#
loop_
_entity_poly.entity_id
_entity_poly.type
_entity_poly.pdbx_seq_one_letter_code
_entity_poly.pdbx_strand_id
1 'polypeptide(L)'
;MGEFDLDLRNAEEQLDAMIEKDGVVVLARLDGTTEPEEWIAEVQSGKTLVLAVEGDLNDLAAGFAREIRDMGGELMHFRGFLVVTPPGVDIDTDRLG
;
A
#
# COMPACT_ATOMS: atom_id res chain seq x y z
N MET A 1 -30.51 1.03 35.32
CA MET A 1 -29.40 0.55 34.47
C MET A 1 -29.73 1.12 33.10
N GLY A 2 -29.22 2.28 32.68
CA GLY A 2 -27.82 2.66 32.48
C GLY A 2 -27.81 3.23 31.07
N GLU A 3 -27.94 4.55 30.98
CA GLU A 3 -28.02 5.34 29.74
C GLU A 3 -26.69 5.24 28.98
N PHE A 4 -26.57 4.20 28.15
CA PHE A 4 -25.55 4.09 27.11
C PHE A 4 -26.24 4.41 25.77
N ASP A 5 -26.61 5.68 25.60
CA ASP A 5 -26.82 6.24 24.27
C ASP A 5 -25.42 6.44 23.69
N LEU A 6 -24.81 5.32 23.27
CA LEU A 6 -23.55 5.34 22.54
C LEU A 6 -23.86 6.09 21.25
N ASP A 7 -23.22 7.23 21.01
CA ASP A 7 -23.30 8.05 19.79
C ASP A 7 -22.92 7.23 18.54
N LEU A 8 -23.82 6.34 18.11
CA LEU A 8 -23.63 5.44 16.97
C LEU A 8 -23.40 6.25 15.70
N ARG A 9 -24.06 7.41 15.60
CA ARG A 9 -23.89 8.35 14.49
C ARG A 9 -22.47 8.91 14.40
N ASN A 10 -21.82 9.17 15.54
CA ASN A 10 -20.44 9.66 15.54
C ASN A 10 -19.44 8.54 15.19
N ALA A 11 -19.74 7.30 15.61
CA ALA A 11 -18.95 6.12 15.25
C ALA A 11 -19.06 5.78 13.75
N GLU A 12 -20.21 5.99 13.11
CA GLU A 12 -20.40 5.82 11.66
C GLU A 12 -19.58 6.83 10.84
N GLU A 13 -19.55 8.11 11.24
CA GLU A 13 -18.76 9.15 10.56
C GLU A 13 -17.23 8.92 10.69
N GLN A 14 -16.78 8.34 11.81
CA GLN A 14 -15.38 7.94 11.97
C GLN A 14 -15.02 6.70 11.13
N LEU A 15 -15.97 5.78 10.92
CA LEU A 15 -15.77 4.64 10.05
C LEU A 15 -15.62 5.06 8.59
N ASP A 16 -16.45 5.98 8.09
CA ASP A 16 -16.41 6.46 6.69
C ASP A 16 -15.04 7.11 6.37
N ALA A 17 -14.51 7.94 7.28
CA ALA A 17 -13.19 8.56 7.15
C ALA A 17 -12.00 7.56 7.23
N MET A 18 -12.21 6.39 7.84
CA MET A 18 -11.22 5.29 7.87
C MET A 18 -11.35 4.36 6.64
N ILE A 19 -12.55 4.22 6.08
CA ILE A 19 -12.84 3.36 4.93
C ILE A 19 -12.34 3.97 3.60
N GLU A 20 -12.19 5.30 3.51
CA GLU A 20 -11.82 5.96 2.25
C GLU A 20 -10.34 5.81 1.82
N LYS A 21 -9.45 5.30 2.68
CA LYS A 21 -8.01 5.17 2.33
C LYS A 21 -7.48 3.74 2.26
N ASP A 22 -8.05 2.81 3.01
CA ASP A 22 -7.70 1.41 2.93
C ASP A 22 -8.26 0.77 1.64
N GLY A 23 -7.37 0.19 0.83
CA GLY A 23 -7.76 -0.54 -0.39
C GLY A 23 -7.73 0.27 -1.70
N VAL A 24 -7.21 1.49 -1.69
CA VAL A 24 -6.91 2.21 -2.94
C VAL A 24 -5.71 1.55 -3.63
N VAL A 25 -5.89 1.17 -4.89
CA VAL A 25 -4.82 0.61 -5.74
C VAL A 25 -4.32 1.67 -6.71
N VAL A 26 -3.03 2.00 -6.63
CA VAL A 26 -2.37 2.97 -7.50
C VAL A 26 -1.65 2.22 -8.61
N LEU A 27 -1.98 2.57 -9.86
CA LEU A 27 -1.28 2.07 -11.05
C LEU A 27 -0.33 3.15 -11.53
N ALA A 28 0.96 2.84 -11.60
CA ALA A 28 1.95 3.77 -12.10
C ALA A 28 3.09 3.03 -12.79
N ARG A 29 4.04 3.80 -13.33
CA ARG A 29 5.26 3.26 -13.90
C ARG A 29 6.41 3.49 -12.93
N LEU A 30 7.28 2.50 -12.80
CA LEU A 30 8.56 2.61 -12.11
C LEU A 30 9.65 2.81 -13.16
N ASP A 31 9.90 4.08 -13.50
CA ASP A 31 10.95 4.52 -14.43
C ASP A 31 11.99 5.47 -13.79
N GLY A 32 11.90 5.67 -12.47
CA GLY A 32 12.85 6.49 -11.70
C GLY A 32 12.60 7.99 -11.76
N THR A 33 11.52 8.44 -12.41
CA THR A 33 11.10 9.85 -12.43
C THR A 33 10.32 10.27 -11.19
N THR A 34 9.65 9.33 -10.52
CA THR A 34 8.99 9.54 -9.24
C THR A 34 9.98 9.32 -8.09
N GLU A 35 9.99 10.25 -7.13
CA GLU A 35 10.90 10.15 -5.98
C GLU A 35 10.53 8.96 -5.09
N PRO A 36 11.51 8.25 -4.48
CA PRO A 36 11.23 7.11 -3.61
C PRO A 36 10.29 7.44 -2.44
N GLU A 37 10.40 8.65 -1.90
CA GLU A 37 9.58 9.15 -0.79
C GLU A 37 8.09 9.20 -1.12
N GLU A 38 7.72 9.44 -2.38
CA GLU A 38 6.32 9.45 -2.81
C GLU A 38 5.72 8.03 -2.71
N TRP A 39 6.45 7.01 -3.16
CA TRP A 39 5.99 5.61 -3.04
C TRP A 39 5.80 5.20 -1.59
N ILE A 40 6.73 5.62 -0.73
CA ILE A 40 6.66 5.36 0.70
C ILE A 40 5.41 6.02 1.30
N ALA A 41 5.16 7.29 0.99
CA ALA A 41 4.02 8.03 1.52
C ALA A 41 2.67 7.42 1.09
N GLU A 42 2.59 6.92 -0.15
CA GLU A 42 1.40 6.25 -0.65
C GLU A 42 1.14 4.95 0.13
N VAL A 43 2.16 4.12 0.35
CA VAL A 43 2.03 2.87 1.11
C VAL A 43 1.75 3.12 2.59
N GLN A 44 2.38 4.14 3.20
CA GLN A 44 2.07 4.58 4.57
C GLN A 44 0.62 5.04 4.72
N SER A 45 0.01 5.54 3.64
CA SER A 45 -1.40 5.93 3.60
C SER A 45 -2.36 4.76 3.40
N GLY A 46 -1.89 3.50 3.41
CA GLY A 46 -2.73 2.31 3.23
C GLY A 46 -2.98 1.93 1.76
N LYS A 47 -2.25 2.52 0.82
CA LYS A 47 -2.44 2.25 -0.62
C LYS A 47 -1.58 1.09 -1.09
N THR A 48 -2.14 0.27 -1.97
CA THR A 48 -1.39 -0.76 -2.70
C THR A 48 -0.90 -0.20 -4.02
N LEU A 49 0.37 -0.40 -4.35
CA LEU A 49 0.97 0.04 -5.61
C LEU A 49 1.12 -1.14 -6.57
N VAL A 50 0.80 -0.92 -7.84
CA VAL A 50 1.15 -1.82 -8.94
C VAL A 50 1.93 -1.00 -9.96
N LEU A 51 3.24 -1.20 -9.95
CA LEU A 51 4.18 -0.39 -10.68
C LEU A 51 4.72 -1.16 -11.90
N ALA A 52 4.46 -0.67 -13.11
CA ALA A 52 5.06 -1.22 -14.32
C ALA A 52 6.56 -0.88 -14.37
N VAL A 53 7.44 -1.88 -14.31
CA VAL A 53 8.89 -1.67 -14.21
C VAL A 53 9.46 -1.38 -15.60
N GLU A 54 10.05 -0.20 -15.76
CA GLU A 54 10.79 0.19 -16.97
C GLU A 54 12.27 0.43 -16.63
N GLY A 55 13.03 -0.65 -16.49
CA GLY A 55 14.47 -0.58 -16.19
C GLY A 55 14.94 -1.72 -15.27
N ASP A 56 16.01 -1.46 -14.53
CA ASP A 56 16.51 -2.38 -13.50
C ASP A 56 15.72 -2.18 -12.20
N LEU A 57 15.03 -3.24 -11.77
CA LEU A 57 14.20 -3.20 -10.58
C LEU A 57 14.99 -2.92 -9.30
N ASN A 58 16.21 -3.46 -9.17
CA ASN A 58 16.98 -3.31 -7.94
C ASN A 58 17.40 -1.85 -7.76
N ASP A 59 17.88 -1.21 -8.84
CA ASP A 59 18.23 0.21 -8.83
C ASP A 59 17.00 1.08 -8.53
N LEU A 60 15.88 0.80 -9.21
CA LEU A 60 14.66 1.60 -9.09
C LEU A 60 13.96 1.45 -7.73
N ALA A 61 13.99 0.25 -7.15
CA ALA A 61 13.35 -0.04 -5.88
C ALA A 61 14.26 0.18 -4.67
N ALA A 62 15.58 0.29 -4.84
CA ALA A 62 16.53 0.45 -3.73
C ALA A 62 16.18 1.63 -2.79
N GLY A 63 15.62 2.70 -3.36
CA GLY A 63 15.26 3.91 -2.62
C GLY A 63 14.09 3.76 -1.64
N PHE A 64 13.21 2.77 -1.81
CA PHE A 64 12.04 2.60 -0.96
C PHE A 64 11.83 1.18 -0.42
N ALA A 65 12.36 0.15 -1.10
CA ALA A 65 12.09 -1.24 -0.75
C ALA A 65 12.44 -1.60 0.69
N ARG A 66 13.54 -1.05 1.21
CA ARG A 66 13.94 -1.28 2.61
C ARG A 66 12.95 -0.66 3.59
N GLU A 67 12.52 0.57 3.32
CA GLU A 67 11.62 1.31 4.21
C GLU A 67 10.21 0.71 4.24
N ILE A 68 9.70 0.27 3.08
CA ILE A 68 8.45 -0.47 2.99
C ILE A 68 8.50 -1.77 3.81
N ARG A 69 9.61 -2.52 3.75
CA ARG A 69 9.77 -3.74 4.56
C ARG A 69 9.89 -3.44 6.05
N ASP A 70 10.61 -2.38 6.42
CA ASP A 70 10.78 -1.97 7.82
C ASP A 70 9.45 -1.54 8.46
N MET A 71 8.49 -1.01 7.69
CA MET A 71 7.14 -0.72 8.18
C MET A 71 6.19 -1.92 8.17
N GLY A 72 6.60 -3.07 7.63
CA GLY A 72 5.78 -4.28 7.57
C GLY A 72 4.91 -4.42 6.31
N GLY A 73 5.19 -3.66 5.25
CA GLY A 73 4.61 -3.87 3.93
C GLY A 73 5.34 -4.95 3.14
N GLU A 74 4.73 -5.44 2.06
CA GLU A 74 5.33 -6.44 1.17
C GLU A 74 5.66 -5.88 -0.21
N LEU A 75 6.65 -6.47 -0.86
CA LEU A 75 6.99 -6.18 -2.25
C LEU A 75 7.14 -7.49 -3.02
N MET A 76 6.49 -7.58 -4.18
CA MET A 76 6.61 -8.71 -5.08
C MET A 76 6.78 -8.25 -6.53
N HIS A 77 7.83 -8.74 -7.19
CA HIS A 77 7.93 -8.61 -8.64
C HIS A 77 7.17 -9.75 -9.33
N PHE A 78 6.22 -9.39 -10.19
CA PHE A 78 5.43 -10.31 -10.98
C PHE A 78 5.32 -9.82 -12.43
N ARG A 79 5.88 -10.59 -13.36
CA ARG A 79 5.69 -10.45 -14.81
C ARG A 79 5.92 -9.01 -15.36
N GLY A 80 6.94 -8.32 -14.85
CA GLY A 80 7.28 -6.95 -15.24
C GLY A 80 6.59 -5.86 -14.41
N PHE A 81 5.81 -6.25 -13.40
CA PHE A 81 5.21 -5.35 -12.43
C PHE A 81 5.83 -5.55 -11.05
N LEU A 82 5.99 -4.48 -10.30
CA LEU A 82 6.26 -4.52 -8.88
C LEU A 82 4.97 -4.21 -8.13
N VAL A 83 4.47 -5.20 -7.40
CA VAL A 83 3.35 -5.05 -6.47
C VAL A 83 3.92 -4.67 -5.11
N VAL A 84 3.38 -3.62 -4.49
CA VAL A 84 3.78 -3.16 -3.17
C VAL A 84 2.53 -2.99 -2.31
N THR A 85 2.49 -3.66 -1.16
CA THR A 85 1.33 -3.61 -0.26
C THR A 85 1.67 -2.92 1.06
N PRO A 86 0.69 -2.24 1.67
CA PRO A 86 0.83 -1.67 3.00
C PRO A 86 0.82 -2.75 4.09
N PRO A 87 1.20 -2.39 5.33
CA PRO A 87 1.10 -3.30 6.46
C PRO A 87 -0.33 -3.83 6.64
N GLY A 88 -0.47 -5.13 6.86
CA GLY A 88 -1.77 -5.79 7.01
C GLY A 88 -2.43 -6.27 5.71
N VAL A 89 -1.75 -6.11 4.56
CA VAL A 89 -2.18 -6.66 3.26
C VAL A 89 -1.10 -7.60 2.72
N ASP A 90 -1.37 -8.91 2.80
CA ASP A 90 -0.50 -9.97 2.29
C ASP A 90 -0.66 -10.21 0.78
N ILE A 91 0.45 -10.57 0.11
CA ILE A 91 0.44 -10.98 -1.30
C ILE A 91 0.35 -12.52 -1.38
N ASP A 92 -0.82 -13.05 -1.74
CA ASP A 92 -0.99 -14.50 -1.99
C ASP A 92 -0.36 -14.92 -3.33
N THR A 93 0.60 -15.84 -3.25
CA THR A 93 1.37 -16.32 -4.42
C THR A 93 1.19 -17.81 -4.70
N ASP A 94 0.37 -18.51 -3.90
CA ASP A 94 0.17 -19.96 -3.96
C ASP A 94 -0.30 -20.45 -5.35
N ARG A 95 -1.00 -19.58 -6.10
CA ARG A 95 -1.53 -19.87 -7.44
C ARG A 95 -0.55 -19.58 -8.58
N LEU A 96 0.64 -19.06 -8.30
CA LEU A 96 1.62 -18.70 -9.33
C LEU A 96 2.47 -19.88 -9.82
N GLY A 97 2.36 -21.05 -9.17
CA GLY A 97 2.91 -22.33 -9.66
C GLY A 97 3.81 -23.04 -8.68
#